data_AF-X1MAL6-F1
#
_entry.id   AF-X1MAL6-F1
#
_cell.length_a   1.000
_cell.length_b   1.000
_cell.length_c   1.000
_cell.angle_alpha   90.00
_cell.angle_beta   90.00
_cell.angle_gamma   90.00
#
_symmetry.space_group_name_H-M   'P 1'
#
loop_
_entity.id
_entity.type
_entity.pdbx_description
1 polymer ?
#
loop_
_entity_poly.entity_id
_entity_poly.type
_entity_poly.pdbx_seq_one_letter_code
_entity_poly.pdbx_strand_id
1 'polypeptide(L)'
;MSKTLIAIIIIIVIAGLGYWIYQSTTTPEELSEKEQACVNSGGQVSTSLCCKATGDFPNLCLVGPCGCAPEYSHQTKICDCGPDKCFNGNECIVPENK
;
A
#
# COMPACT_ATOMS: atom_id res chain seq x y z
N MET A 1 21.22 3.03 43.46
CA MET A 1 20.35 3.40 42.31
C MET A 1 18.94 3.61 42.85
N SER A 2 18.37 4.82 42.73
CA SER A 2 17.04 5.11 43.31
C SER A 2 15.95 4.30 42.60
N LYS A 3 14.99 3.74 43.33
CA LYS A 3 13.83 3.02 42.76
C LYS A 3 13.08 3.88 41.72
N THR A 4 13.10 5.20 41.92
CA THR A 4 12.56 6.18 40.97
C THR A 4 13.33 6.24 39.65
N LEU A 5 14.66 6.06 39.70
CA LEU A 5 15.51 6.06 38.51
C LEU A 5 15.27 4.82 37.64
N ILE A 6 15.04 3.66 38.28
CA ILE A 6 14.75 2.39 37.59
C ILE A 6 13.38 2.44 36.87
N ALA A 7 12.37 3.03 37.52
CA ALA A 7 11.04 3.17 36.93
C ALA A 7 11.03 4.06 35.66
N ILE A 8 11.81 5.14 35.66
CA ILE A 8 11.91 6.05 34.51
C ILE A 8 12.55 5.35 33.30
N ILE A 9 13.60 4.55 33.52
CA ILE A 9 14.28 3.81 32.44
C ILE A 9 13.32 2.82 31.78
N ILE A 10 12.51 2.10 32.57
CA ILE A 10 11.55 1.12 32.04
C ILE A 10 10.49 1.80 31.15
N ILE A 11 9.98 2.97 31.54
CA ILE A 11 8.98 3.71 30.75
C ILE A 11 9.57 4.15 29.41
N ILE A 12 10.81 4.63 29.38
CA ILE A 12 11.49 5.04 28.15
C ILE A 12 11.69 3.85 27.22
N VAL A 13 12.05 2.69 27.75
CA VAL A 13 12.22 1.46 26.96
C VAL A 13 10.88 0.99 26.39
N ILE A 14 9.79 1.01 27.17
CA ILE A 14 8.46 0.61 26.70
C ILE A 14 7.94 1.59 25.63
N ALA A 15 8.07 2.89 25.85
CA ALA A 15 7.68 3.90 24.88
C ALA A 15 8.51 3.82 23.59
N GLY A 16 9.82 3.57 23.71
CA GLY A 16 10.72 3.36 22.58
C GLY A 16 10.36 2.10 21.78
N LEU A 17 10.18 0.95 22.45
CA LEU A 17 9.79 -0.30 21.79
C LEU A 17 8.39 -0.19 21.16
N GLY A 18 7.43 0.44 21.84
CA GLY A 18 6.10 0.69 21.30
C GLY A 18 6.13 1.60 20.07
N TYR A 19 6.96 2.64 20.08
CA TYR A 19 7.15 3.54 18.94
C TYR A 19 7.85 2.86 17.75
N TRP A 20 8.84 2.00 18.01
CA TRP A 20 9.50 1.18 16.99
C TRP A 20 8.54 0.18 16.33
N ILE A 21 7.69 -0.48 17.12
CA ILE A 21 6.66 -1.38 16.60
C ILE A 21 5.62 -0.61 15.80
N TYR A 22 5.21 0.57 16.27
CA TYR A 22 4.21 1.41 15.59
C TYR A 22 4.66 1.88 14.20
N GLN A 23 5.91 2.37 14.07
CA GLN A 23 6.47 2.80 12.78
C GLN A 23 6.54 1.67 11.74
N SER A 24 6.58 0.42 12.18
CA SER A 24 6.69 -0.74 11.29
C SER A 24 5.39 -1.05 10.52
N THR A 25 4.28 -0.38 10.85
CA THR A 25 2.95 -0.83 10.38
C THR A 25 2.37 -0.05 9.21
N THR A 26 2.77 1.20 8.96
CA THR A 26 2.25 2.00 7.83
C THR A 26 3.13 3.23 7.57
N THR A 27 4.12 3.11 6.70
CA THR A 27 4.85 4.28 6.19
C THR A 27 4.17 4.83 4.93
N PRO A 28 3.99 6.17 4.82
CA PRO A 28 3.63 6.84 3.56
C PRO A 28 4.61 6.56 2.40
N GLU A 29 5.79 6.03 2.73
CA GLU A 29 6.86 5.67 1.80
C GLU A 29 6.44 4.54 0.84
N GLU A 30 5.81 3.46 1.31
CA GLU A 30 5.33 2.35 0.45
C GLU A 30 4.28 2.81 -0.59
N LEU A 31 3.37 3.72 -0.20
CA LEU A 31 2.42 4.32 -1.13
C LEU A 31 3.15 5.14 -2.19
N SER A 32 4.17 5.90 -1.77
CA SER A 32 5.02 6.67 -2.67
C SER A 32 5.82 5.77 -3.62
N GLU A 33 6.29 4.60 -3.17
CA GLU A 33 7.06 3.67 -3.99
C GLU A 33 6.22 3.08 -5.12
N LYS A 34 5.03 2.55 -4.83
CA LYS A 34 4.15 2.01 -5.88
C LYS A 34 3.60 3.08 -6.80
N GLU A 35 3.32 4.27 -6.27
CA GLU A 35 2.94 5.43 -7.07
C GLU A 35 4.07 5.79 -8.05
N GLN A 36 5.31 5.86 -7.57
CA GLN A 36 6.48 6.14 -8.41
C GLN A 36 6.73 5.02 -9.42
N ALA A 37 6.52 3.75 -9.03
CA ALA A 37 6.68 2.60 -9.90
C ALA A 37 5.66 2.61 -11.05
N CYS A 38 4.43 3.03 -10.77
CA CYS A 38 3.42 3.29 -11.80
C CYS A 38 3.92 4.31 -12.84
N VAL A 39 4.36 5.48 -12.37
CA VAL A 39 4.85 6.55 -13.26
C VAL A 39 6.09 6.11 -14.04
N ASN A 40 7.04 5.44 -13.39
CA ASN A 40 8.29 4.99 -14.00
C ASN A 40 8.07 3.93 -15.08
N SER A 41 7.03 3.10 -14.94
CA SER A 41 6.65 2.10 -15.95
C SER A 41 5.80 2.67 -17.10
N GLY A 42 5.56 3.98 -17.10
CA GLY A 42 4.79 4.69 -18.12
C GLY A 42 3.28 4.65 -17.90
N GLY A 43 2.83 4.22 -16.73
CA GLY A 43 1.44 4.30 -16.31
C GLY A 43 1.06 5.66 -15.73
N GLN A 44 -0.24 5.89 -15.58
CA GLN A 44 -0.81 7.07 -14.97
C GLN A 44 -1.51 6.70 -13.65
N VAL A 45 -1.24 7.48 -12.60
CA VAL A 45 -1.96 7.36 -11.34
C VAL A 45 -3.40 7.81 -11.58
N SER A 46 -4.35 6.93 -11.31
CA SER A 46 -5.79 7.18 -11.44
C SER A 46 -6.54 6.64 -10.23
N THR A 47 -7.85 6.81 -10.18
CA THR A 47 -8.70 6.21 -9.13
C THR A 47 -9.81 5.36 -9.73
N SER A 48 -10.13 4.26 -9.04
CA SER A 48 -11.21 3.36 -9.44
C SER A 48 -11.94 2.81 -8.21
N LEU A 49 -13.14 2.26 -8.42
CA LEU A 49 -13.87 1.54 -7.38
C LEU A 49 -13.33 0.13 -7.25
N CYS A 50 -12.61 -0.13 -6.17
CA CYS A 50 -12.05 -1.45 -5.88
C CYS A 50 -12.60 -2.03 -4.59
N CYS A 51 -12.47 -3.34 -4.39
CA CYS A 51 -13.00 -4.04 -3.22
C CYS A 51 -12.48 -3.40 -1.91
N LYS A 52 -13.30 -3.35 -0.85
CA LYS A 52 -12.92 -2.76 0.46
C LYS A 52 -11.63 -3.30 1.07
N ALA A 53 -11.27 -4.54 0.79
CA ALA A 53 -10.04 -5.17 1.27
C ALA A 53 -8.79 -4.79 0.44
N THR A 54 -8.99 -4.15 -0.70
CA THR A 54 -7.93 -3.79 -1.64
C THR A 54 -7.28 -2.47 -1.22
N GLY A 55 -5.95 -2.48 -1.09
CA GLY A 55 -5.15 -1.27 -0.89
C GLY A 55 -4.82 -0.55 -2.21
N ASP A 56 -4.19 0.62 -2.09
CA ASP A 56 -3.75 1.39 -3.25
C ASP A 56 -2.70 0.67 -4.10
N PHE A 57 -2.73 0.95 -5.40
CA PHE A 57 -1.91 0.32 -6.44
C PHE A 57 -1.96 -1.22 -6.42
N PRO A 58 -3.18 -1.81 -6.51
CA PRO A 58 -3.32 -3.25 -6.55
C PRO A 58 -2.78 -3.84 -7.87
N ASN A 59 -2.49 -5.14 -7.86
CA ASN A 59 -2.15 -5.86 -9.09
C ASN A 59 -3.41 -6.00 -9.97
N LEU A 60 -3.52 -5.18 -10.99
CA LEU A 60 -4.62 -5.17 -11.96
C LEU A 60 -4.50 -6.26 -13.04
N CYS A 61 -3.38 -6.99 -13.08
CA CYS A 61 -3.24 -8.15 -13.96
C CYS A 61 -4.01 -9.37 -13.43
N LEU A 62 -4.36 -9.37 -12.14
CA LEU A 62 -5.18 -10.40 -11.53
C LEU A 62 -6.66 -10.01 -11.61
N VAL A 63 -7.52 -11.00 -11.88
CA VAL A 63 -8.97 -10.81 -11.77
C VAL A 63 -9.33 -10.68 -10.30
N GLY A 64 -10.19 -9.69 -9.98
CA GLY A 64 -10.81 -9.57 -8.66
C GLY A 64 -10.55 -8.32 -7.82
N PRO A 65 -9.44 -7.55 -7.92
CA PRO A 65 -9.20 -6.46 -6.98
C PRO A 65 -10.23 -5.35 -7.07
N CYS A 66 -10.82 -5.16 -8.25
CA CYS A 66 -11.86 -4.16 -8.51
C CYS A 66 -13.14 -4.78 -9.11
N GLY A 67 -13.39 -6.07 -8.83
CA GLY A 67 -14.56 -6.80 -9.33
C GLY A 67 -15.73 -6.90 -8.35
N CYS A 68 -15.66 -6.21 -7.20
CA CYS A 68 -16.71 -6.26 -6.17
C CYS A 68 -17.93 -5.41 -6.52
N ALA A 69 -19.08 -5.75 -5.95
CA ALA A 69 -20.28 -4.93 -6.05
C ALA A 69 -20.05 -3.52 -5.44
N PRO A 70 -20.73 -2.47 -5.93
CA PRO A 70 -20.50 -1.08 -5.50
C PRO A 70 -20.58 -0.88 -3.98
N GLU A 71 -21.52 -1.54 -3.30
CA GLU A 71 -21.70 -1.50 -1.84
C GLU A 71 -20.52 -2.09 -1.03
N TYR A 72 -19.71 -2.93 -1.65
CA TYR A 72 -18.49 -3.53 -1.11
C TYR A 72 -17.21 -2.97 -1.74
N SER A 73 -17.33 -1.84 -2.45
CA SER A 73 -16.22 -1.15 -3.07
C SER A 73 -15.91 0.18 -2.38
N HIS A 74 -14.73 0.73 -2.65
CA HIS A 74 -14.28 2.06 -2.23
C HIS A 74 -13.36 2.66 -3.30
N GLN A 75 -13.18 3.98 -3.24
CA GLN A 75 -12.24 4.69 -4.14
C GLN A 75 -10.80 4.29 -3.77
N THR A 76 -10.08 3.73 -4.72
CA THR A 76 -8.71 3.24 -4.54
C THR A 76 -7.83 3.84 -5.63
N LYS A 77 -6.61 4.27 -5.27
CA LYS A 77 -5.62 4.67 -6.27
C LYS A 77 -5.19 3.44 -7.06
N ILE A 78 -5.15 3.56 -8.37
CA ILE A 78 -4.71 2.51 -9.28
C ILE A 78 -3.64 3.05 -10.23
N CYS A 79 -2.92 2.12 -10.86
CA CYS A 79 -2.04 2.46 -11.96
C CYS A 79 -2.72 2.11 -13.30
N ASP A 80 -3.11 3.13 -14.06
CA ASP A 80 -3.61 2.96 -15.42
C ASP A 80 -2.44 2.81 -16.39
N CYS A 81 -2.25 1.59 -16.90
CA CYS A 81 -1.18 1.25 -17.84
C CYS A 81 -1.57 1.47 -19.31
N GLY A 82 -2.76 2.00 -19.58
CA GLY A 82 -3.32 2.11 -20.92
C GLY A 82 -3.83 0.78 -21.47
N PRO A 83 -4.21 0.75 -22.76
CA PRO A 83 -4.77 -0.44 -23.39
C PRO A 83 -3.74 -1.58 -23.46
N ASP A 84 -4.23 -2.82 -23.37
CA ASP A 84 -3.46 -4.06 -23.50
C ASP A 84 -2.37 -4.32 -22.43
N LYS A 85 -2.28 -3.46 -21.41
CA LYS A 85 -1.35 -3.61 -20.29
C LYS A 85 -2.09 -3.58 -18.97
N CYS A 86 -1.42 -4.08 -17.94
CA CYS A 86 -1.91 -4.07 -16.57
C CYS A 86 -0.74 -3.81 -15.61
N PHE A 87 -1.06 -3.27 -14.44
CA PHE A 87 -0.06 -3.06 -13.40
C PHE A 87 0.05 -4.33 -12.55
N ASN A 88 1.25 -4.90 -12.42
CA ASN A 88 1.46 -6.11 -11.62
C ASN A 88 1.70 -5.84 -10.12
N GLY A 89 1.68 -4.58 -9.70
CA GLY A 89 2.06 -4.12 -8.35
C GLY A 89 3.39 -3.36 -8.31
N ASN A 90 4.20 -3.49 -9.38
CA ASN A 90 5.51 -2.86 -9.51
C ASN A 90 5.68 -2.16 -10.86
N GLU A 91 5.14 -2.70 -11.95
CA GLU A 91 5.29 -2.14 -13.29
C GLU A 91 4.11 -2.49 -14.21
N CYS A 92 3.96 -1.68 -15.26
CA CYS A 92 3.04 -1.93 -16.36
C CYS A 92 3.59 -3.00 -17.32
N ILE A 93 2.95 -4.17 -17.33
CA ILE A 93 3.31 -5.30 -18.18
C ILE A 93 2.22 -5.65 -19.20
N VAL A 94 2.58 -6.40 -20.23
CA VAL A 94 1.62 -7.10 -21.08
C VAL A 94 1.28 -8.44 -20.41
N PRO A 95 0.01 -8.72 -20.06
CA PRO A 95 -0.36 -9.99 -19.43
C PRO A 95 -0.12 -11.17 -20.38
N GLU A 96 0.46 -12.26 -19.86
CA GLU A 96 0.87 -13.43 -20.67
C GLU A 96 -0.31 -14.25 -21.21
N ASN A 97 -1.55 -13.97 -20.78
CA ASN A 97 -2.76 -14.67 -21.21
C ASN A 97 -3.81 -13.64 -21.66
N LYS A 98 -3.84 -13.37 -22.97
CA LYS A 98 -4.92 -12.60 -23.62
C LYS A 98 -6.08 -13.51 -23.98
#